data_AF-A0A2N6NEL7-F1
#
_entry.id   AF-A0A2N6NEL7-F1
#
_cell.length_a   1.000
_cell.length_b   1.000
_cell.length_c   1.000
_cell.angle_alpha   90.00
_cell.angle_beta   90.00
_cell.angle_gamma   90.00
#
_symmetry.space_group_name_H-M   'P 1'
#
loop_
_entity.id
_entity.type
_entity.pdbx_description
1 polymer ?
#
loop_
_entity_poly.entity_id
_entity_poly.type
_entity_poly.pdbx_seq_one_letter_code
_entity_poly.pdbx_strand_id
1 'polypeptide(L)'
;MGPLVANPLVIGADLRNEVRGLWGTMPWEKWAAAAERCGERLLAMNADWLVVVEGTESANDVSGARRRSVTLSVKDKLVHSAHVYAWSGWGSWGGRFAQRGYDSFVATMRRNWLYLLEQDVAPVWVGELGASRHPSRGGARYWQNLWRLLKEVDADFGYWAMNPNKAYKSTVETYSLVESDWETPVLDYRMKDMVELMQQ
;
A
#
# COMPACT_ATOMS: atom_id res chain seq x y z
N MET A 1 3.29 -0.50 -22.10
CA MET A 1 2.04 0.25 -21.82
C MET A 1 1.17 0.55 -23.05
N GLY A 2 1.68 0.51 -24.30
CA GLY A 2 0.90 0.84 -25.51
C GLY A 2 -0.53 0.28 -25.60
N PRO A 3 -0.76 -1.01 -25.32
CA PRO A 3 -2.13 -1.58 -25.35
C PRO A 3 -3.10 -1.00 -24.31
N LEU A 4 -2.60 -0.39 -23.25
CA LEU A 4 -3.39 0.15 -22.14
C LEU A 4 -3.64 1.65 -22.25
N VAL A 5 -2.89 2.37 -23.11
CA VAL A 5 -2.90 3.85 -23.21
C VAL A 5 -4.31 4.40 -23.43
N ALA A 6 -5.08 3.78 -24.32
CA ALA A 6 -6.42 4.23 -24.69
C ALA A 6 -7.52 3.56 -23.87
N ASN A 7 -7.20 2.76 -22.85
CA ASN A 7 -8.20 2.08 -22.03
C ASN A 7 -8.67 3.02 -20.90
N PRO A 8 -9.93 3.52 -20.93
CA PRO A 8 -10.42 4.46 -19.92
C PRO A 8 -10.57 3.83 -18.52
N LEU A 9 -10.51 2.50 -18.40
CA LEU A 9 -10.55 1.79 -17.12
C LEU A 9 -9.17 1.73 -16.43
N VAL A 10 -8.10 2.13 -17.12
CA VAL A 10 -6.75 2.15 -16.55
C VAL A 10 -6.47 3.55 -16.01
N ILE A 11 -6.49 3.66 -14.68
CA ILE A 11 -6.36 4.96 -13.99
C ILE A 11 -4.90 5.41 -13.83
N GLY A 12 -3.92 4.50 -13.96
CA GLY A 12 -2.53 4.82 -13.68
C GLY A 12 -1.59 3.62 -13.68
N ALA A 13 -0.41 3.83 -13.15
CA ALA A 13 0.63 2.81 -13.04
C ALA A 13 1.33 2.85 -11.67
N ASP A 14 1.32 1.72 -10.98
CA ASP A 14 2.25 1.46 -9.88
C ASP A 14 3.61 1.06 -10.43
N LEU A 15 4.60 1.90 -10.14
CA LEU A 15 5.89 1.85 -10.82
C LEU A 15 6.71 0.61 -10.44
N ARG A 16 6.68 0.20 -9.17
CA ARG A 16 7.51 -0.90 -8.67
C ARG A 16 7.06 -1.44 -7.30
N ASN A 17 6.51 -2.66 -7.33
CA ASN A 17 6.15 -3.42 -6.13
C ASN A 17 7.29 -3.62 -5.12
N GLU A 18 7.06 -3.22 -3.88
CA GLU A 18 7.93 -3.41 -2.73
C GLU A 18 9.38 -3.02 -3.01
N VAL A 19 9.62 -1.73 -3.23
CA VAL A 19 10.95 -1.22 -3.61
C VAL A 19 12.00 -1.60 -2.57
N ARG A 20 12.93 -2.45 -3.03
CA ARG A 20 14.06 -2.99 -2.27
C ARG A 20 15.28 -3.07 -3.16
N GLY A 21 16.45 -2.72 -2.63
CA GLY A 21 17.72 -2.80 -3.35
C GLY A 21 18.57 -3.99 -2.93
N LEU A 22 19.85 -3.99 -3.31
CA LEU A 22 20.82 -4.99 -2.87
C LEU A 22 20.84 -5.03 -1.33
N TRP A 23 20.78 -6.21 -0.73
CA TRP A 23 20.67 -6.39 0.73
C TRP A 23 19.39 -5.80 1.37
N GLY A 24 18.36 -5.52 0.58
CA GLY A 24 17.07 -5.00 1.04
C GLY A 24 16.99 -3.47 1.03
N THR A 25 18.11 -2.75 0.94
CA THR A 25 18.12 -1.28 1.08
C THR A 25 18.02 -0.58 -0.27
N MET A 26 17.09 0.37 -0.42
CA MET A 26 17.02 1.30 -1.56
C MET A 26 17.03 2.73 -1.04
N PRO A 27 18.06 3.56 -1.34
CA PRO A 27 18.04 4.97 -0.96
C PRO A 27 16.88 5.72 -1.63
N TRP A 28 16.06 6.41 -0.84
CA TRP A 28 14.90 7.15 -1.34
C TRP A 28 15.25 8.10 -2.49
N GLU A 29 16.34 8.85 -2.41
CA GLU A 29 16.73 9.80 -3.47
C GLU A 29 16.94 9.13 -4.83
N LYS A 30 17.53 7.92 -4.85
CA LYS A 30 17.72 7.15 -6.08
C LYS A 30 16.40 6.62 -6.61
N TRP A 31 15.53 6.17 -5.70
CA TRP A 31 14.19 5.72 -6.05
C TRP A 31 13.34 6.86 -6.60
N ALA A 32 13.26 8.00 -5.91
CA ALA A 32 12.53 9.18 -6.35
C ALA A 32 12.98 9.64 -7.75
N ALA A 33 14.29 9.73 -7.99
CA ALA A 33 14.80 10.10 -9.31
C ALA A 33 14.45 9.06 -10.41
N ALA A 34 14.39 7.77 -10.07
CA ALA A 34 13.95 6.73 -10.99
C ALA A 34 12.44 6.78 -11.26
N ALA A 35 11.65 7.03 -10.22
CA ALA A 35 10.21 7.20 -10.28
C ALA A 35 9.84 8.38 -11.20
N GLU A 36 10.51 9.52 -11.07
CA GLU A 36 10.32 10.69 -11.95
C GLU A 36 10.60 10.34 -13.41
N ARG A 37 11.77 9.74 -13.71
CA ARG A 37 12.10 9.37 -15.09
C ARG A 37 11.10 8.38 -15.70
N CYS A 38 10.55 7.48 -14.88
CA CYS A 38 9.52 6.53 -15.33
C CYS A 38 8.18 7.24 -15.53
N GLY A 39 7.75 8.04 -14.56
CA GLY A 39 6.54 8.84 -14.57
C GLY A 39 6.47 9.78 -15.78
N GLU A 40 7.53 10.53 -16.06
CA GLU A 40 7.60 11.42 -17.23
C GLU A 40 7.35 10.67 -18.55
N ARG A 41 7.89 9.45 -18.68
CA ARG A 41 7.69 8.63 -19.87
C ARG A 41 6.26 8.11 -19.96
N LEU A 42 5.65 7.74 -18.85
CA LEU A 42 4.27 7.27 -18.80
C LEU A 42 3.29 8.40 -19.10
N LEU A 43 3.51 9.57 -18.52
CA LEU A 43 2.69 10.76 -18.73
C LEU A 43 2.81 11.32 -20.15
N ALA A 44 3.96 11.16 -20.80
CA ALA A 44 4.10 11.45 -22.23
C ALA A 44 3.27 10.50 -23.12
N MET A 45 2.91 9.31 -22.63
CA MET A 45 2.03 8.38 -23.34
C MET A 45 0.56 8.64 -23.05
N ASN A 46 0.22 8.93 -21.79
CA ASN A 46 -1.11 9.32 -21.36
C ASN A 46 -1.02 10.28 -20.17
N ALA A 47 -1.34 11.56 -20.39
CA ALA A 47 -1.27 12.60 -19.38
C ALA A 47 -2.35 12.48 -18.29
N ASP A 48 -3.37 11.65 -18.49
CA ASP A 48 -4.45 11.45 -17.52
C ASP A 48 -4.08 10.46 -16.41
N TRP A 49 -3.09 9.59 -16.64
CA TRP A 49 -2.68 8.57 -15.68
C TRP A 49 -2.11 9.10 -14.37
N LEU A 50 -2.51 8.46 -13.27
CA LEU A 50 -1.83 8.56 -12.00
C LEU A 50 -0.51 7.78 -12.02
N VAL A 51 0.51 8.34 -11.39
CA VAL A 51 1.83 7.74 -11.17
C VAL A 51 1.91 7.38 -9.69
N VAL A 52 1.78 6.09 -9.40
CA VAL A 52 1.81 5.58 -8.03
C VAL A 52 3.25 5.24 -7.65
N VAL A 53 3.75 5.87 -6.59
CA VAL A 53 5.12 5.73 -6.10
C VAL A 53 5.10 5.15 -4.69
N GLU A 54 5.37 3.86 -4.63
CA GLU A 54 5.56 3.14 -3.37
C GLU A 54 6.73 3.67 -2.53
N GLY A 55 6.64 3.45 -1.22
CA GLY A 55 7.74 3.63 -0.28
C GLY A 55 8.93 2.70 -0.52
N THR A 56 10.04 3.02 0.13
CA THR A 56 11.17 2.08 0.29
C THR A 56 10.88 1.09 1.43
N GLU A 57 11.79 0.13 1.65
CA GLU A 57 11.66 -0.89 2.70
C GLU A 57 10.36 -1.71 2.54
N SER A 58 10.16 -2.29 1.35
CA SER A 58 8.92 -2.99 0.98
C SER A 58 7.68 -2.10 1.14
N ALA A 59 7.75 -0.87 0.62
CA ALA A 59 6.68 0.14 0.71
C ALA A 59 6.26 0.54 2.14
N ASN A 60 7.07 0.21 3.16
CA ASN A 60 6.75 0.57 4.54
C ASN A 60 7.18 2.00 4.88
N ASP A 61 8.10 2.61 4.12
CA ASP A 61 8.68 3.92 4.44
C ASP A 61 8.67 4.89 3.24
N VAL A 62 7.83 5.92 3.34
CA VAL A 62 7.74 7.06 2.40
C VAL A 62 8.33 8.33 3.01
N SER A 63 8.94 8.27 4.21
CA SER A 63 9.41 9.44 4.96
C SER A 63 10.52 10.22 4.25
N GLY A 64 11.22 9.57 3.30
CA GLY A 64 12.19 10.21 2.43
C GLY A 64 11.58 11.34 1.58
N ALA A 65 10.28 11.27 1.27
CA ALA A 65 9.59 12.30 0.50
C ALA A 65 9.55 13.66 1.21
N ARG A 66 9.70 13.71 2.55
CA ARG A 66 9.84 14.96 3.30
C ARG A 66 11.06 15.79 2.89
N ARG A 67 12.15 15.11 2.55
CA ARG A 67 13.42 15.75 2.18
C ARG A 67 13.58 15.87 0.67
N ARG A 68 13.07 14.87 -0.06
CA ARG A 68 13.12 14.81 -1.52
C ARG A 68 11.76 14.34 -2.05
N SER A 69 10.84 15.29 -2.25
CA SER A 69 9.55 15.03 -2.90
C SER A 69 9.75 14.52 -4.31
N VAL A 70 8.90 13.61 -4.81
CA VAL A 70 8.84 13.29 -6.24
C VAL A 70 8.13 14.42 -6.97
N THR A 71 8.66 14.87 -8.10
CA THR A 71 8.08 15.95 -8.90
C THR A 71 7.91 15.51 -10.34
N LEU A 72 6.68 15.65 -10.85
CA LEU A 72 6.31 15.34 -12.22
C LEU A 72 5.96 16.64 -12.96
N SER A 73 6.19 16.67 -14.27
CA SER A 73 5.88 17.82 -15.12
C SER A 73 4.38 18.09 -15.25
N VAL A 74 3.57 17.03 -15.21
CA VAL A 74 2.11 17.10 -15.14
C VAL A 74 1.69 17.14 -13.67
N LYS A 75 0.99 18.21 -13.29
CA LYS A 75 0.49 18.41 -11.92
C LYS A 75 -0.58 17.40 -11.57
N ASP A 76 -0.73 17.15 -10.27
CA ASP A 76 -1.82 16.36 -9.68
C ASP A 76 -1.90 14.91 -10.20
N LYS A 77 -0.74 14.34 -10.58
CA LYS A 77 -0.59 12.95 -11.04
C LYS A 77 0.16 12.04 -10.07
N LEU A 78 0.78 12.58 -9.02
CA LEU A 78 1.52 11.78 -8.05
C LEU A 78 0.57 11.22 -6.97
N VAL A 79 0.63 9.91 -6.75
CA VAL A 79 0.06 9.25 -5.57
C VAL A 79 1.17 8.47 -4.88
N HIS A 80 1.31 8.61 -3.56
CA HIS A 80 2.21 7.76 -2.81
C HIS A 80 1.51 6.45 -2.42
N SER A 81 2.25 5.34 -2.39
CA SER A 81 1.70 4.05 -1.94
C SER A 81 2.46 3.49 -0.74
N ALA A 82 1.70 2.97 0.23
CA ALA A 82 2.24 2.34 1.43
C ALA A 82 1.68 0.93 1.60
N HIS A 83 2.53 -0.03 1.97
CA HIS A 83 2.09 -1.38 2.32
C HIS A 83 2.10 -1.54 3.84
N VAL A 84 1.01 -2.09 4.38
CA VAL A 84 0.86 -2.27 5.82
C VAL A 84 0.42 -3.70 6.09
N TYR A 85 1.27 -4.45 6.78
CA TYR A 85 0.99 -5.83 7.17
C TYR A 85 1.29 -6.08 8.64
N ALA A 86 0.75 -7.19 9.18
CA ALA A 86 0.98 -7.58 10.57
C ALA A 86 2.48 -7.75 10.90
N TRP A 87 3.30 -8.18 9.93
CA TRP A 87 4.75 -8.36 10.10
C TRP A 87 5.58 -7.12 9.76
N SER A 88 4.97 -6.08 9.17
CA SER A 88 5.60 -4.79 8.93
C SER A 88 6.13 -4.18 10.22
N GLY A 89 7.09 -3.26 10.09
CA GLY A 89 7.81 -2.67 11.23
C GLY A 89 8.89 -3.57 11.82
N TRP A 90 9.17 -4.73 11.21
CA TRP A 90 10.35 -5.53 11.55
C TRP A 90 11.63 -4.69 11.39
N GLY A 91 12.54 -4.75 12.36
CA GLY A 91 13.76 -3.92 12.39
C GLY A 91 13.59 -2.52 12.99
N SER A 92 12.38 -2.07 13.31
CA SER A 92 12.17 -0.83 14.05
C SER A 92 12.03 -1.06 15.56
N TRP A 93 12.37 -0.04 16.36
CA TRP A 93 12.41 -0.11 17.84
C TRP A 93 11.11 -0.63 18.48
N GLY A 94 9.95 -0.33 17.90
CA GLY A 94 8.65 -0.79 18.42
C GLY A 94 8.25 -2.21 18.00
N GLY A 95 9.09 -2.94 17.27
CA GLY A 95 8.79 -4.30 16.80
C GLY A 95 7.72 -4.36 15.70
N ARG A 96 7.21 -5.57 15.42
CA ARG A 96 6.21 -5.81 14.37
C ARG A 96 4.86 -5.18 14.72
N PHE A 97 4.07 -4.76 13.74
CA PHE A 97 2.75 -4.17 13.99
C PHE A 97 1.80 -5.09 14.75
N ALA A 98 1.90 -6.40 14.55
CA ALA A 98 1.18 -7.40 15.36
C ALA A 98 1.46 -7.31 16.88
N GLN A 99 2.56 -6.68 17.30
CA GLN A 99 2.99 -6.56 18.69
C GLN A 99 2.67 -5.19 19.30
N ARG A 100 2.16 -4.24 18.51
CA ARG A 100 2.00 -2.84 18.93
C ARG A 100 0.60 -2.52 19.39
N GLY A 101 0.50 -1.69 20.44
CA GLY A 101 -0.71 -0.92 20.74
C GLY A 101 -0.95 0.18 19.72
N TYR A 102 -2.17 0.73 19.72
CA TYR A 102 -2.63 1.71 18.72
C TYR A 102 -1.70 2.92 18.61
N ASP A 103 -1.35 3.57 19.72
CA ASP A 103 -0.54 4.80 19.70
C ASP A 103 0.83 4.58 19.06
N SER A 104 1.49 3.46 19.39
CA SER A 104 2.78 3.09 18.79
C SER A 104 2.68 2.74 17.31
N PHE A 105 1.56 2.12 16.91
CA PHE A 105 1.26 1.80 15.52
C PHE A 105 1.06 3.09 14.70
N VAL A 106 0.15 3.97 15.12
CA VAL A 106 -0.15 5.24 14.44
C VAL A 106 1.04 6.17 14.42
N ALA A 107 1.83 6.26 15.50
CA ALA A 107 3.05 7.06 15.50
C ALA A 107 4.04 6.64 14.39
N THR A 108 4.09 5.34 14.06
CA THR A 108 4.92 4.87 12.94
C THR A 108 4.29 5.15 11.58
N MET A 109 2.96 5.01 11.44
CA MET A 109 2.26 5.43 10.21
C MET A 109 2.50 6.91 9.93
N ARG A 110 2.34 7.78 10.95
CA ARG A 110 2.61 9.23 10.88
C ARG A 110 4.03 9.55 10.45
N ARG A 111 5.01 8.84 11.00
CA ARG A 111 6.40 9.03 10.60
C ARG A 111 6.62 8.63 9.14
N ASN A 112 6.05 7.50 8.73
CA ASN A 112 6.40 6.84 7.48
C ASN A 112 5.62 7.37 6.27
N TRP A 113 4.32 7.65 6.38
CA TRP A 113 3.49 8.08 5.24
C TRP A 113 2.31 8.99 5.62
N LEU A 114 1.68 8.80 6.79
CA LEU A 114 0.42 9.48 7.13
C LEU A 114 0.57 11.00 7.23
N TYR A 115 1.77 11.51 7.47
CA TYR A 115 2.03 12.94 7.39
C TYR A 115 1.73 13.56 6.02
N LEU A 116 1.79 12.78 4.94
CA LEU A 116 1.49 13.26 3.60
C LEU A 116 0.03 13.71 3.53
N LEU A 117 -0.86 12.97 4.20
CA LEU A 117 -2.27 13.32 4.33
C LEU A 117 -2.47 14.43 5.37
N GLU A 118 -1.90 14.28 6.58
CA GLU A 118 -2.09 15.26 7.67
C GLU A 118 -1.57 16.67 7.34
N GLN A 119 -0.62 16.77 6.41
CA GLN A 119 0.00 18.03 5.98
C GLN A 119 -0.41 18.46 4.57
N ASP A 120 -1.38 17.77 3.95
CA ASP A 120 -1.88 18.06 2.60
C ASP A 120 -0.75 18.14 1.54
N VAL A 121 0.19 17.19 1.59
CA VAL A 121 1.36 17.14 0.69
C VAL A 121 1.05 16.34 -0.57
N ALA A 122 0.42 15.17 -0.41
CA ALA A 122 0.06 14.27 -1.50
C ALA A 122 -0.92 13.20 -1.02
N PRO A 123 -1.80 12.67 -1.90
CA PRO A 123 -2.63 11.53 -1.58
C PRO A 123 -1.79 10.27 -1.33
N VAL A 124 -2.32 9.39 -0.47
CA VAL A 124 -1.72 8.10 -0.17
C VAL A 124 -2.74 7.00 -0.42
N TRP A 125 -2.35 6.02 -1.24
CA TRP A 125 -3.07 4.76 -1.40
C TRP A 125 -2.39 3.68 -0.56
N VAL A 126 -3.12 2.99 0.30
CA VAL A 126 -2.58 1.82 1.01
C VAL A 126 -2.62 0.62 0.04
N GLY A 127 -1.64 0.55 -0.86
CA GLY A 127 -1.65 -0.36 -2.01
C GLY A 127 -1.70 -1.84 -1.67
N GLU A 128 -1.16 -2.23 -0.52
CA GLU A 128 -1.35 -3.57 0.03
C GLU A 128 -1.59 -3.56 1.53
N LEU A 129 -2.67 -4.26 1.91
CA LEU A 129 -2.93 -4.72 3.27
C LEU A 129 -3.58 -6.10 3.21
N GLY A 130 -3.40 -6.92 4.24
CA GLY A 130 -4.03 -8.23 4.30
C GLY A 130 -4.03 -8.84 5.69
N ALA A 131 -4.95 -9.77 5.92
CA ALA A 131 -5.03 -10.54 7.16
C ALA A 131 -5.54 -11.97 6.91
N SER A 132 -5.17 -12.87 7.82
CA SER A 132 -5.62 -14.27 7.76
C SER A 132 -7.07 -14.39 8.21
N ARG A 133 -7.85 -15.27 7.55
CA ARG A 133 -9.19 -15.70 8.02
C ARG A 133 -9.21 -16.12 9.50
N HIS A 134 -8.11 -16.69 9.99
CA HIS A 134 -7.94 -17.11 11.38
C HIS A 134 -6.75 -16.39 12.01
N PRO A 135 -6.92 -15.13 12.42
CA PRO A 135 -5.80 -14.32 12.88
C PRO A 135 -5.31 -14.81 14.25
N SER A 136 -4.00 -14.74 14.47
CA SER A 136 -3.46 -14.76 15.82
C SER A 136 -3.92 -13.53 16.61
N ARG A 137 -3.77 -13.54 17.94
CA ARG A 137 -4.05 -12.34 18.78
C ARG A 137 -3.30 -11.10 18.29
N GLY A 138 -2.09 -11.26 17.76
CA GLY A 138 -1.33 -10.17 17.17
C GLY A 138 -1.87 -9.72 15.81
N GLY A 139 -2.24 -10.66 14.95
CA GLY A 139 -2.87 -10.35 13.66
C GLY A 139 -4.19 -9.58 13.83
N ALA A 140 -5.02 -10.00 14.76
CA ALA A 140 -6.29 -9.32 15.06
C ALA A 140 -6.08 -7.89 15.57
N ARG A 141 -5.09 -7.68 16.46
CA ARG A 141 -4.73 -6.35 16.95
C ARG A 141 -4.19 -5.44 15.84
N TYR A 142 -3.32 -5.95 14.98
CA TYR A 142 -2.83 -5.20 13.82
C TYR A 142 -4.01 -4.75 12.94
N TRP A 143 -4.92 -5.67 12.61
CA TRP A 143 -6.09 -5.40 11.79
C TRP A 143 -6.95 -4.30 12.43
N GLN A 144 -7.31 -4.46 13.70
CA GLN A 144 -8.10 -3.46 14.44
C GLN A 144 -7.43 -2.08 14.47
N ASN A 145 -6.11 -2.02 14.67
CA ASN A 145 -5.39 -0.76 14.64
C ASN A 145 -5.42 -0.11 13.24
N LEU A 146 -5.22 -0.88 12.18
CA LEU A 146 -5.26 -0.36 10.82
C LEU A 146 -6.64 0.14 10.44
N TRP A 147 -7.70 -0.62 10.71
CA TRP A 147 -9.08 -0.18 10.42
C TRP A 147 -9.51 1.01 11.26
N ARG A 148 -9.10 1.08 12.52
CA ARG A 148 -9.33 2.28 13.32
C ARG A 148 -8.68 3.50 12.68
N LEU A 149 -7.43 3.37 12.21
CA LEU A 149 -6.73 4.46 11.53
C LEU A 149 -7.41 4.83 10.21
N LEU A 150 -7.74 3.86 9.35
CA LEU A 150 -8.35 4.12 8.03
C LEU A 150 -9.74 4.76 8.14
N LYS A 151 -10.48 4.51 9.22
CA LYS A 151 -11.74 5.22 9.53
C LYS A 151 -11.54 6.69 9.93
N GLU A 152 -10.32 7.09 10.26
CA GLU A 152 -9.98 8.45 10.74
C GLU A 152 -9.27 9.30 9.65
N VAL A 153 -8.94 8.73 8.48
CA VAL A 153 -8.11 9.39 7.46
C VAL A 153 -8.66 9.15 6.05
N ASP A 154 -8.40 10.11 5.15
CA ASP A 154 -8.79 10.02 3.74
C ASP A 154 -7.73 9.24 2.93
N ALA A 155 -7.77 7.91 3.07
CA ALA A 155 -6.87 7.00 2.35
C ALA A 155 -7.63 5.77 1.83
N ASP A 156 -7.59 5.58 0.51
CA ASP A 156 -8.06 4.37 -0.14
C ASP A 156 -7.10 3.19 0.07
N PHE A 157 -7.55 1.97 -0.20
CA PHE A 157 -6.74 0.77 -0.01
C PHE A 157 -6.88 -0.27 -1.13
N GLY A 158 -5.84 -1.08 -1.29
CA GLY A 158 -5.81 -2.32 -2.06
C GLY A 158 -5.67 -3.51 -1.11
N TYR A 159 -6.60 -4.48 -1.17
CA TYR A 159 -6.54 -5.66 -0.33
C TYR A 159 -5.76 -6.80 -1.02
N TRP A 160 -4.74 -7.32 -0.32
CA TRP A 160 -4.05 -8.55 -0.67
C TRP A 160 -4.65 -9.75 0.09
N ALA A 161 -5.29 -10.71 -0.57
CA ALA A 161 -5.57 -10.77 -2.00
C ALA A 161 -6.98 -11.31 -2.27
N MET A 162 -7.49 -11.02 -3.46
CA MET A 162 -8.65 -11.72 -3.99
C MET A 162 -8.34 -13.21 -4.20
N ASN A 163 -7.11 -13.54 -4.60
CA ASN A 163 -6.73 -14.86 -5.07
C ASN A 163 -6.77 -15.94 -3.95
N PRO A 164 -7.37 -17.12 -4.19
CA PRO A 164 -7.37 -18.24 -3.25
C PRO A 164 -6.05 -19.00 -3.19
N ASN A 165 -5.20 -18.86 -4.22
CA ASN A 165 -3.93 -19.57 -4.34
C ASN A 165 -2.80 -18.61 -4.72
N LYS A 166 -1.62 -18.85 -4.18
CA LYS A 166 -0.38 -18.16 -4.56
C LYS A 166 0.08 -18.63 -5.93
N ALA A 167 0.58 -17.71 -6.75
CA ALA A 167 1.15 -18.06 -8.05
C ALA A 167 2.34 -19.04 -7.92
N TYR A 168 3.14 -18.91 -6.86
CA TYR A 168 4.23 -19.83 -6.58
C TYR A 168 3.70 -21.13 -5.92
N LYS A 169 3.88 -22.25 -6.62
CA LYS A 169 3.52 -23.61 -6.18
C LYS A 169 2.02 -23.84 -5.91
N SER A 170 1.15 -22.93 -6.31
CA SER A 170 -0.31 -23.05 -6.14
C SER A 170 -0.73 -23.37 -4.70
N THR A 171 0.05 -22.91 -3.72
CA THR A 171 -0.29 -23.11 -2.31
C THR A 171 -1.42 -22.16 -1.93
N VAL A 172 -2.26 -22.57 -0.99
CA VAL A 172 -3.36 -21.74 -0.46
C VAL A 172 -2.85 -20.35 -0.05
N GLU A 173 -3.51 -19.31 -0.55
CA GLU A 173 -3.34 -17.93 -0.09
C GLU A 173 -4.17 -17.74 1.18
N THR A 174 -3.47 -17.68 2.31
CA THR A 174 -4.08 -17.53 3.64
C THR A 174 -4.88 -16.25 3.81
N TYR A 175 -4.66 -15.25 2.94
CA TYR A 175 -5.33 -13.95 2.97
C TYR A 175 -6.48 -13.82 1.98
N SER A 176 -6.82 -14.88 1.24
CA SER A 176 -7.85 -14.85 0.21
C SER A 176 -9.19 -14.25 0.68
N LEU A 177 -9.85 -13.54 -0.23
CA LEU A 177 -11.25 -13.10 -0.13
C LEU A 177 -12.24 -14.01 -0.84
N VAL A 178 -11.77 -15.00 -1.62
CA VAL A 178 -12.63 -16.01 -2.25
C VAL A 178 -12.15 -17.42 -1.89
N GLU A 179 -13.06 -18.37 -1.89
CA GLU A 179 -12.74 -19.79 -1.70
C GLU A 179 -12.03 -20.35 -2.95
N SER A 180 -11.54 -21.59 -2.86
CA SER A 180 -10.77 -22.22 -3.95
C SER A 180 -11.54 -22.40 -5.26
N ASP A 181 -12.87 -22.24 -5.23
CA ASP A 181 -13.75 -22.26 -6.40
C ASP A 181 -13.71 -20.98 -7.23
N TRP A 182 -13.03 -19.92 -6.76
CA TRP A 182 -12.98 -18.58 -7.39
C TRP A 182 -14.34 -17.86 -7.49
N GLU A 183 -15.36 -18.37 -6.82
CA GLU A 183 -16.73 -17.85 -6.90
C GLU A 183 -17.26 -17.45 -5.51
N THR A 184 -17.03 -18.29 -4.50
CA THR A 184 -17.63 -18.10 -3.16
C THR A 184 -16.81 -17.08 -2.36
N PRO A 185 -17.39 -15.95 -1.92
CA PRO A 185 -16.68 -14.99 -1.07
C PRO A 185 -16.43 -15.55 0.34
N VAL A 186 -15.29 -15.23 0.93
CA VAL A 186 -14.99 -15.51 2.33
C VAL A 186 -15.67 -14.47 3.21
N LEU A 187 -16.81 -14.84 3.81
CA LEU A 187 -17.59 -13.97 4.68
C LEU A 187 -17.09 -14.05 6.13
N ASP A 188 -16.14 -13.19 6.47
CA ASP A 188 -15.60 -13.08 7.83
C ASP A 188 -15.44 -11.61 8.27
N TYR A 189 -14.76 -11.42 9.40
CA TYR A 189 -14.52 -10.09 9.97
C TYR A 189 -13.82 -9.14 8.99
N ARG A 190 -13.00 -9.66 8.06
CA ARG A 190 -12.28 -8.82 7.09
C ARG A 190 -13.23 -8.20 6.09
N MET A 191 -14.13 -9.03 5.54
CA MET A 191 -15.16 -8.58 4.60
C MET A 191 -16.10 -7.56 5.27
N LYS A 192 -16.50 -7.83 6.51
CA LYS A 192 -17.32 -6.89 7.29
C LYS A 192 -16.62 -5.54 7.45
N ASP A 193 -15.39 -5.52 7.97
CA ASP A 193 -14.68 -4.28 8.26
C ASP A 193 -14.37 -3.47 6.98
N MET A 194 -14.03 -4.14 5.88
CA MET A 194 -13.81 -3.51 4.57
C MET A 194 -15.09 -2.85 4.03
N VAL A 195 -16.21 -3.58 4.02
CA VAL A 195 -17.49 -3.04 3.53
C VAL A 195 -17.97 -1.86 4.40
N GLU A 196 -17.76 -1.92 5.71
CA GLU A 196 -18.06 -0.79 6.61
C GLU A 196 -17.23 0.46 6.30
N LEU A 197 -15.99 0.33 5.83
CA LEU A 197 -15.20 1.50 5.42
C LEU A 197 -15.67 2.04 4.07
N MET A 198 -15.97 1.17 3.10
CA MET A 198 -16.40 1.56 1.75
C MET A 198 -17.76 2.28 1.70
N GLN A 199 -18.53 2.24 2.79
CA GLN A 199 -19.86 2.85 2.90
C GLN A 199 -19.86 4.20 3.64
N GLN A 200 -18.70 4.69 4.07
CA GLN A 200 -18.58 5.98 4.77
C GLN A 200 -18.61 7.17 3.81
#